data_AF-A0A0L0K962-F1
#
_entry.id   AF-A0A0L0K962-F1
#
_cell.length_a   1.000
_cell.length_b   1.000
_cell.length_c   1.000
_cell.angle_alpha   90.00
_cell.angle_beta   90.00
_cell.angle_gamma   90.00
#
_symmetry.space_group_name_H-M   'P 1'
#
loop_
_entity.id
_entity.type
_entity.pdbx_description
1 polymer ?
#
loop_
_entity_poly.entity_id
_entity_poly.type
_entity_poly.pdbx_seq_one_letter_code
_entity_poly.pdbx_strand_id
1 'polypeptide(L)'
;MRIALRAAVTLLTLTGVGAATVTTAGATTKAESALCIGTATVPSAYGGLKVRLFNSADEGASATLVDKKGAVVARVDQSKPANLSVGIRINGVLSAKPVFQQRSQGGSTPWKSVAFPALTVSCTQKGKLVRTERLDAHQSAQIFKVAGQHYQARVFKDGKLVSFVDADVRSGAAVVGNRTLVLDSAGHTLTWTGVAGPNARQGRYRLANGDKVKLVRDKNKVYGAQLTTGHGTFPLAYAPARPVVLQDDNTIVVLTGNGLLSGYAYGRTQKTPVYLGA
;
A
#
# COMPACT_ATOMS: atom_id res chain seq x y z
N MET A 1 8.39 -47.25 -25.45
CA MET A 1 9.49 -47.46 -24.49
C MET A 1 9.12 -46.80 -23.17
N ARG A 2 8.89 -47.61 -22.13
CA ARG A 2 8.56 -47.14 -20.77
C ARG A 2 9.84 -47.17 -19.95
N ILE A 3 10.28 -46.02 -19.44
CA ILE A 3 11.43 -45.94 -18.52
C ILE A 3 10.87 -45.56 -17.15
N ALA A 4 10.86 -46.55 -16.25
CA ALA A 4 10.66 -46.36 -14.83
C ALA A 4 12.01 -46.07 -14.19
N LEU A 5 12.12 -45.02 -13.38
CA LEU A 5 13.29 -44.82 -12.51
C LEU A 5 12.86 -44.71 -11.05
N ARG A 6 13.49 -45.58 -10.26
CA ARG A 6 13.21 -45.90 -8.86
C ARG A 6 13.67 -44.76 -7.94
N ALA A 7 12.82 -44.41 -6.98
CA ALA A 7 13.17 -43.58 -5.84
C ALA A 7 13.97 -44.40 -4.82
N ALA A 8 15.11 -43.88 -4.38
CA ALA A 8 15.83 -44.35 -3.20
C ALA A 8 15.65 -43.32 -2.08
N VAL A 9 14.89 -43.68 -1.06
CA VAL A 9 14.74 -42.90 0.17
C VAL A 9 15.76 -43.43 1.17
N THR A 10 16.72 -42.59 1.55
CA THR A 10 17.68 -42.90 2.61
C THR A 10 17.16 -42.28 3.89
N LEU A 11 16.75 -43.10 4.87
CA LEU A 11 16.44 -42.66 6.22
C LEU A 11 17.76 -42.38 6.95
N LEU A 12 17.96 -41.13 7.39
CA LEU A 12 18.94 -40.80 8.43
C LEU A 12 18.19 -40.62 9.75
N THR A 13 18.46 -41.49 10.72
CA THR A 13 18.07 -41.33 12.12
C THR A 13 19.15 -40.55 12.85
N LEU A 14 18.82 -39.34 13.31
CA LEU A 14 19.66 -38.58 14.24
C LEU A 14 19.01 -38.62 15.63
N THR A 15 19.60 -39.41 16.53
CA THR A 15 19.34 -39.35 17.97
C THR A 15 20.21 -38.26 18.57
N GLY A 16 19.58 -37.17 19.01
CA GLY A 16 20.25 -36.08 19.70
C GLY A 16 19.43 -35.66 20.92
N VAL A 17 19.88 -36.06 22.10
CA VAL A 17 19.35 -35.64 23.40
C VAL A 17 19.87 -34.23 23.66
N GLY A 18 19.00 -33.23 23.51
CA GLY A 18 19.28 -31.84 23.85
C GLY A 18 18.20 -31.31 24.78
N ALA A 19 18.56 -31.07 26.03
CA ALA A 19 17.73 -30.36 27.00
C ALA A 19 17.51 -28.91 26.50
N ALA A 20 16.34 -28.64 25.93
CA ALA A 20 15.91 -27.30 25.59
C ALA A 20 14.89 -26.83 26.63
N THR A 21 15.25 -25.78 27.35
CA THR A 21 14.38 -24.98 28.20
C THR A 21 13.08 -24.63 27.49
N VAL A 22 11.97 -25.08 28.05
CA VAL A 22 10.61 -24.67 27.67
C VAL A 22 10.45 -23.20 28.07
N THR A 23 10.74 -22.28 27.15
CA THR A 23 10.17 -20.94 27.23
C THR A 23 8.71 -21.05 26.86
N THR A 24 7.85 -21.03 27.87
CA THR A 24 6.41 -20.86 27.74
C THR A 24 6.14 -19.66 26.84
N ALA A 25 5.60 -19.93 25.64
CA ALA A 25 5.05 -18.91 24.77
C ALA A 25 3.91 -18.23 25.54
N GLY A 26 4.17 -17.02 26.03
CA GLY A 26 3.14 -16.17 26.62
C GLY A 26 2.01 -16.01 25.61
N ALA A 27 0.82 -16.47 25.99
CA ALA A 27 -0.40 -16.17 25.28
C ALA A 27 -0.52 -14.65 25.18
N THR A 28 -0.31 -14.09 23.98
CA THR A 28 -0.64 -12.70 23.69
C THR A 28 -2.14 -12.55 23.84
N THR A 29 -2.54 -12.04 25.00
CA THR A 29 -3.91 -11.70 25.28
C THR A 29 -4.33 -10.57 24.34
N LYS A 30 -5.59 -10.64 23.90
CA LYS A 30 -6.33 -9.70 23.03
C LYS A 30 -6.33 -8.23 23.51
N ALA A 31 -5.62 -7.90 24.60
CA ALA A 31 -5.59 -6.61 25.26
C ALA A 31 -4.54 -5.63 24.67
N GLU A 32 -3.50 -6.12 24.00
CA GLU A 32 -2.42 -5.24 23.48
C GLU A 32 -2.79 -4.51 22.18
N SER A 33 -3.78 -5.01 21.43
CA SER A 33 -4.29 -4.37 20.21
C SER A 33 -5.03 -3.04 20.45
N ALA A 34 -5.47 -2.78 21.69
CA ALA A 34 -6.21 -1.56 22.05
C ALA A 34 -5.32 -0.30 22.15
N LEU A 35 -4.00 -0.46 22.21
CA LEU A 35 -3.03 0.65 22.36
C LEU A 35 -2.56 1.23 21.03
N CYS A 36 -3.00 0.68 19.89
CA CYS A 36 -2.46 0.97 18.57
C CYS A 36 -3.32 1.87 17.71
N ILE A 37 -3.88 2.85 18.41
CA ILE A 37 -4.82 3.81 17.90
C ILE A 37 -4.35 5.19 18.35
N GLY A 38 -3.95 6.02 17.40
CA GLY A 38 -3.81 7.44 17.61
C GLY A 38 -5.15 8.12 17.34
N THR A 39 -5.72 8.81 18.33
CA THR A 39 -6.91 9.65 18.13
C THR A 39 -6.61 11.11 18.44
N ALA A 40 -7.23 12.01 17.67
CA ALA A 40 -7.27 13.43 17.99
C ALA A 40 -8.62 13.99 17.57
N THR A 41 -9.06 15.05 18.25
CA THR A 41 -10.23 15.82 17.84
C THR A 41 -9.78 17.23 17.48
N VAL A 42 -10.14 17.69 16.28
CA VAL A 42 -9.84 19.04 15.83
C VAL A 42 -11.12 19.80 15.46
N PRO A 43 -11.11 21.14 15.59
CA PRO A 43 -12.24 21.95 15.12
C PRO A 43 -12.48 21.72 13.63
N SER A 44 -13.75 21.60 13.24
CA SER A 44 -14.10 21.58 11.83
C SER A 44 -13.97 22.98 11.21
N ALA A 45 -13.64 23.04 9.92
CA ALA A 45 -13.79 24.27 9.13
C ALA A 45 -15.27 24.69 8.99
N TYR A 46 -16.19 23.76 9.21
CA TYR A 46 -17.63 24.01 9.34
C TYR A 46 -17.96 24.34 10.80
N GLY A 47 -18.44 25.56 11.04
CA GLY A 47 -18.77 26.03 12.38
C GLY A 47 -19.70 25.07 13.12
N GLY A 48 -19.40 24.79 14.39
CA GLY A 48 -20.21 23.92 15.24
C GLY A 48 -20.03 22.42 15.04
N LEU A 49 -19.17 21.98 14.11
CA LEU A 49 -18.80 20.57 13.93
C LEU A 49 -17.38 20.29 14.46
N LYS A 50 -17.08 19.02 14.71
CA LYS A 50 -15.74 18.54 15.10
C LYS A 50 -15.29 17.44 14.15
N VAL A 51 -13.98 17.28 13.97
CA VAL A 51 -13.42 16.16 13.23
C VAL A 51 -12.66 15.26 14.20
N ARG A 52 -13.06 14.00 14.25
CA ARG A 52 -12.33 12.93 14.93
C ARG A 52 -11.34 12.33 13.94
N LEU A 53 -10.07 12.53 14.19
CA LEU A 53 -8.97 11.88 13.49
C LEU A 53 -8.66 10.57 14.21
N PHE A 54 -8.56 9.51 13.43
CA PHE A 54 -8.20 8.18 13.88
C PHE A 54 -7.10 7.67 12.98
N ASN A 55 -6.00 7.23 13.56
CA ASN A 55 -4.94 6.53 12.85
C ASN A 55 -4.72 5.22 13.57
N SER A 56 -4.75 4.10 12.85
CA SER A 56 -4.47 2.78 13.43
C SER A 56 -3.56 1.98 12.52
N ALA A 57 -2.85 1.02 13.08
CA ALA A 57 -2.17 -0.03 12.31
C ALA A 57 -3.11 -0.68 11.29
N ASP A 58 -4.32 -0.97 11.76
CA ASP A 58 -5.23 -1.94 11.17
C ASP A 58 -6.08 -1.34 10.05
N GLU A 59 -6.63 -0.16 10.31
CA GLU A 59 -7.56 0.55 9.42
C GLU A 59 -6.89 1.76 8.74
N GLY A 60 -5.66 2.07 9.15
CA GLY A 60 -4.95 3.28 8.76
C GLY A 60 -5.62 4.56 9.24
N ALA A 61 -5.42 5.63 8.47
CA ALA A 61 -5.96 6.94 8.76
C ALA A 61 -7.42 7.08 8.30
N SER A 62 -8.28 7.54 9.21
CA SER A 62 -9.66 7.92 8.94
C SER A 62 -10.06 9.18 9.70
N ALA A 63 -10.82 10.05 9.06
CA ALA A 63 -11.35 11.25 9.66
C ALA A 63 -12.88 11.25 9.58
N THR A 64 -13.52 11.41 10.74
CA THR A 64 -14.97 11.41 10.88
C THR A 64 -15.42 12.79 11.33
N LEU A 65 -16.17 13.48 10.48
CA LEU A 65 -16.84 14.72 10.80
C LEU A 65 -18.09 14.40 11.62
N VAL A 66 -18.19 15.01 12.80
CA VAL A 66 -19.29 14.79 13.75
C VAL A 66 -19.95 16.11 14.16
N ASP A 67 -21.24 16.06 14.45
CA ASP A 67 -21.99 17.19 14.97
C ASP A 67 -21.84 17.38 16.49
N LYS A 68 -22.56 18.36 17.05
CA LYS A 68 -22.54 18.65 18.49
C LYS A 68 -23.07 17.50 19.36
N LYS A 69 -23.91 16.62 18.80
CA LYS A 69 -24.47 15.43 19.46
C LYS A 69 -23.57 14.20 19.26
N GLY A 70 -22.48 14.33 18.50
CA GLY A 70 -21.59 13.22 18.16
C GLY A 70 -22.07 12.37 16.98
N ALA A 71 -23.14 12.76 16.29
CA ALA A 71 -23.63 12.04 15.12
C ALA A 71 -22.67 12.23 13.93
N VAL A 72 -22.45 11.15 13.17
CA VAL A 72 -21.56 11.15 12.01
C VAL A 72 -22.22 11.86 10.84
N VAL A 73 -21.60 12.95 10.38
CA VAL A 73 -22.03 13.71 9.21
C VAL A 73 -21.34 13.18 7.95
N ALA A 74 -20.04 12.89 8.06
CA ALA A 74 -19.23 12.37 6.96
C ALA A 74 -18.01 11.62 7.48
N ARG A 75 -17.53 10.67 6.68
CA ARG A 75 -16.28 9.93 6.93
C ARG A 75 -15.42 9.95 5.67
N VAL A 76 -14.13 10.08 5.88
CA VAL A 76 -13.09 9.76 4.89
C VAL A 76 -12.11 8.78 5.52
N ASP A 77 -11.64 7.84 4.74
CA ASP A 77 -10.70 6.81 5.16
C ASP A 77 -9.89 6.32 3.95
N GLN A 78 -9.15 5.23 4.13
CA GLN A 78 -8.32 4.68 3.06
C GLN A 78 -9.12 4.21 1.83
N SER A 79 -10.37 3.80 1.99
CA SER A 79 -11.25 3.32 0.91
C SER A 79 -11.94 4.49 0.19
N LYS A 80 -12.29 5.53 0.94
CA LYS A 80 -12.91 6.76 0.45
C LYS A 80 -12.11 7.96 0.97
N PRO A 81 -10.98 8.30 0.33
CA PRO A 81 -10.02 9.28 0.85
C PRO A 81 -10.52 10.72 0.77
N ALA A 82 -11.61 10.99 0.06
CA ALA A 82 -12.17 12.33 -0.06
C ALA A 82 -13.71 12.30 -0.05
N ASN A 83 -14.28 13.28 0.63
CA ASN A 83 -15.69 13.63 0.55
C ASN A 83 -15.80 15.13 0.27
N LEU A 84 -15.86 15.47 -1.02
CA LEU A 84 -15.77 16.85 -1.48
C LEU A 84 -17.04 17.66 -1.22
N SER A 85 -18.20 17.01 -1.06
CA SER A 85 -19.46 17.71 -0.75
C SER A 85 -19.42 18.39 0.62
N VAL A 86 -18.70 17.80 1.56
CA VAL A 86 -18.42 18.35 2.90
C VAL A 86 -16.96 18.78 3.05
N GLY A 87 -16.24 19.01 1.93
CA GLY A 87 -14.94 19.65 1.95
C GLY A 87 -13.86 18.97 2.78
N ILE A 88 -13.86 17.64 2.92
CA ILE A 88 -12.85 16.88 3.68
C ILE A 88 -12.10 15.86 2.81
N ARG A 89 -10.82 15.63 3.08
CA ARG A 89 -10.01 14.56 2.47
C ARG A 89 -8.80 14.17 3.33
N ILE A 90 -8.20 13.03 3.01
CA ILE A 90 -6.93 12.56 3.57
C ILE A 90 -5.91 12.44 2.43
N ASN A 91 -4.76 13.09 2.59
CA ASN A 91 -3.62 12.89 1.72
C ASN A 91 -2.67 11.87 2.35
N GLY A 92 -2.15 10.96 1.53
CA GLY A 92 -1.21 9.94 2.00
C GLY A 92 -1.83 8.92 2.94
N VAL A 93 -3.03 8.40 2.63
CA VAL A 93 -3.74 7.37 3.43
C VAL A 93 -2.92 6.09 3.71
N LEU A 94 -1.91 5.80 2.89
CA LEU A 94 -0.94 4.70 3.06
C LEU A 94 0.48 5.18 3.43
N SER A 95 0.61 6.47 3.75
CA SER A 95 1.84 7.05 4.26
C SER A 95 1.93 6.83 5.75
N ALA A 96 3.14 6.74 6.28
CA ALA A 96 3.40 6.84 7.72
C ALA A 96 2.97 8.20 8.31
N LYS A 97 2.78 9.22 7.46
CA LYS A 97 2.39 10.57 7.83
C LYS A 97 1.16 11.02 7.03
N PRO A 98 -0.02 10.46 7.30
CA PRO A 98 -1.25 10.92 6.66
C PRO A 98 -1.57 12.35 7.12
N VAL A 99 -2.16 13.13 6.21
CA VAL A 99 -2.58 14.52 6.49
C VAL A 99 -4.06 14.66 6.19
N PHE A 100 -4.82 15.04 7.21
CA PHE A 100 -6.21 15.44 7.05
C PHE A 100 -6.27 16.85 6.46
N GLN A 101 -7.18 17.06 5.52
CA GLN A 101 -7.44 18.37 4.94
C GLN A 101 -8.93 18.68 4.97
N GLN A 102 -9.26 19.92 5.31
CA GLN A 102 -10.64 20.40 5.36
C GLN A 102 -10.78 21.85 4.85
N ARG A 103 -11.98 22.21 4.40
CA ARG A 103 -12.38 23.58 4.01
C ARG A 103 -13.86 23.80 4.26
N SER A 104 -14.29 25.05 4.47
CA SER A 104 -15.66 25.39 4.88
C SER A 104 -16.71 25.33 3.76
N GLN A 105 -16.32 25.44 2.48
CA GLN A 105 -17.22 25.34 1.32
C GLN A 105 -16.44 24.89 0.06
N GLY A 106 -17.16 24.42 -0.97
CA GLY A 106 -16.61 24.14 -2.31
C GLY A 106 -16.01 25.37 -2.98
N GLY A 107 -15.31 25.19 -4.11
CA GLY A 107 -14.68 26.30 -4.84
C GLY A 107 -13.21 26.55 -4.48
N SER A 108 -12.78 27.82 -4.48
CA SER A 108 -11.38 28.28 -4.34
C SER A 108 -10.90 28.39 -2.89
N THR A 109 -11.76 28.14 -1.89
CA THR A 109 -11.39 28.18 -0.47
C THR A 109 -10.17 27.28 -0.19
N PRO A 110 -9.08 27.85 0.38
CA PRO A 110 -7.87 27.08 0.68
C PRO A 110 -8.12 25.92 1.63
N TRP A 111 -7.38 24.83 1.42
CA TRP A 111 -7.42 23.66 2.30
C TRP A 111 -6.61 23.92 3.57
N LYS A 112 -7.23 23.78 4.75
CA LYS A 112 -6.53 23.71 6.03
C LYS A 112 -6.05 22.29 6.24
N SER A 113 -4.78 22.11 6.61
CA SER A 113 -4.15 20.80 6.79
C SER A 113 -3.88 20.54 8.26
N VAL A 114 -4.11 19.30 8.71
CA VAL A 114 -3.86 18.82 10.07
C VAL A 114 -3.20 17.44 9.97
N ALA A 115 -2.08 17.24 10.65
CA ALA A 115 -1.44 15.93 10.69
C ALA A 115 -2.30 14.94 11.50
N PHE A 116 -2.34 13.68 11.05
CA PHE A 116 -2.90 12.62 11.87
C PHE A 116 -2.02 12.37 13.11
N PRO A 117 -2.61 11.89 14.22
CA PRO A 117 -1.84 11.36 15.33
C PRO A 117 -0.85 10.31 14.84
N ALA A 118 0.41 10.43 15.27
CA ALA A 118 1.43 9.46 14.95
C ALA A 118 1.14 8.14 15.68
N LEU A 119 1.36 7.02 14.99
CA LEU A 119 1.36 5.71 15.62
C LEU A 119 2.73 5.45 16.25
N THR A 120 2.75 4.79 17.40
CA THR A 120 4.01 4.23 17.93
C THR A 120 4.48 3.10 17.01
N VAL A 121 5.79 2.83 17.00
CA VAL A 121 6.40 1.84 16.09
C VAL A 121 5.82 0.43 16.31
N SER A 122 5.63 0.04 17.58
CA SER A 122 4.98 -1.22 17.97
C SER A 122 3.55 -1.30 17.42
N CYS A 123 2.86 -0.17 17.36
CA CYS A 123 1.47 -0.08 16.95
C CYS A 123 1.20 0.00 15.48
N THR A 124 2.21 -0.27 14.67
CA THR A 124 1.99 -0.57 13.27
C THR A 124 1.81 -2.08 13.07
N GLN A 125 2.27 -2.94 14.00
CA GLN A 125 2.41 -4.41 13.90
C GLN A 125 1.11 -5.23 13.99
N LYS A 126 0.25 -5.17 12.94
CA LYS A 126 -0.81 -6.17 12.75
C LYS A 126 -0.29 -7.43 12.06
N GLY A 127 -0.71 -8.60 12.54
CA GLY A 127 -0.42 -9.91 11.96
C GLY A 127 0.88 -10.53 12.47
N LYS A 128 1.06 -11.82 12.19
CA LYS A 128 2.31 -12.52 12.52
C LYS A 128 3.39 -12.05 11.56
N LEU A 129 4.49 -11.49 12.07
CA LEU A 129 5.67 -11.21 11.23
C LEU A 129 6.13 -12.54 10.60
N VAL A 130 6.09 -12.60 9.27
CA VAL A 130 6.51 -13.78 8.51
C VAL A 130 7.96 -13.67 8.11
N ARG A 131 8.36 -12.48 7.64
CA ARG A 131 9.74 -12.20 7.24
C ARG A 131 10.04 -10.71 7.20
N THR A 132 11.32 -10.40 7.27
CA THR A 132 11.85 -9.08 6.91
C THR A 132 12.66 -9.23 5.62
N GLU A 133 12.32 -8.45 4.61
CA GLU A 133 13.00 -8.42 3.33
C GLU A 133 13.86 -7.17 3.24
N ARG A 134 15.14 -7.34 2.92
CA ARG A 134 16.04 -6.22 2.65
C ARG A 134 15.88 -5.82 1.19
N LEU A 135 15.43 -4.60 0.95
CA LEU A 135 15.21 -4.07 -0.40
C LEU A 135 16.48 -3.42 -0.96
N ASP A 136 17.24 -2.72 -0.11
CA ASP A 136 18.64 -2.31 -0.34
C ASP A 136 19.37 -2.01 0.99
N ALA A 137 20.46 -1.25 0.93
CA ALA A 137 21.24 -0.86 2.10
C ALA A 137 20.44 -0.04 3.14
N HIS A 138 19.47 0.74 2.68
CA HIS A 138 18.70 1.72 3.45
C HIS A 138 17.21 1.40 3.53
N GLN A 139 16.72 0.41 2.78
CA GLN A 139 15.32 0.07 2.66
C GLN A 139 15.05 -1.38 3.06
N SER A 140 13.98 -1.59 3.83
CA SER A 140 13.51 -2.91 4.21
C SER A 140 11.99 -2.97 4.24
N ALA A 141 11.42 -4.13 3.95
CA ALA A 141 10.00 -4.42 4.11
C ALA A 141 9.79 -5.48 5.19
N GLN A 142 9.00 -5.18 6.21
CA GLN A 142 8.51 -6.18 7.15
C GLN A 142 7.16 -6.70 6.65
N ILE A 143 7.06 -8.02 6.43
CA ILE A 143 5.86 -8.67 5.87
C ILE A 143 5.13 -9.42 6.97
N PHE A 144 3.86 -9.10 7.15
CA PHE A 144 3.00 -9.65 8.19
C PHE A 144 1.86 -10.44 7.54
N LYS A 145 1.56 -11.61 8.09
CA LYS A 145 0.34 -12.36 7.78
C LYS A 145 -0.77 -11.91 8.73
N VAL A 146 -1.80 -11.28 8.19
CA VAL A 146 -2.92 -10.75 8.97
C VAL A 146 -3.96 -11.83 9.22
N ALA A 147 -4.47 -12.44 8.16
CA ALA A 147 -5.43 -13.55 8.18
C ALA A 147 -5.42 -14.26 6.82
N GLY A 148 -5.81 -15.53 6.71
CA GLY A 148 -6.04 -16.21 5.42
C GLY A 148 -5.02 -15.87 4.31
N GLN A 149 -5.51 -15.23 3.24
CA GLN A 149 -4.77 -14.66 2.08
C GLN A 149 -4.66 -13.12 2.16
N HIS A 150 -4.55 -12.60 3.39
CA HIS A 150 -4.40 -11.18 3.68
C HIS A 150 -3.03 -10.94 4.31
N TYR A 151 -2.18 -10.23 3.58
CA TYR A 151 -0.85 -9.83 4.01
C TYR A 151 -0.71 -8.32 4.01
N GLN A 152 0.20 -7.84 4.86
CA GLN A 152 0.58 -6.44 4.89
C GLN A 152 2.10 -6.30 4.86
N ALA A 153 2.61 -5.30 4.13
CA ALA A 153 4.01 -4.91 4.20
C ALA A 153 4.15 -3.54 4.85
N ARG A 154 5.21 -3.39 5.62
CA ARG A 154 5.69 -2.08 6.08
C ARG A 154 7.06 -1.80 5.52
N VAL A 155 7.13 -0.75 4.72
CA VAL A 155 8.36 -0.36 4.06
C VAL A 155 9.02 0.74 4.88
N PHE A 156 10.26 0.47 5.27
CA PHE A 156 11.12 1.37 6.03
C PHE A 156 12.22 1.91 5.11
N LYS A 157 12.61 3.16 5.34
CA LYS A 157 13.79 3.80 4.77
C LYS A 157 14.58 4.45 5.90
N ASP A 158 15.86 4.12 6.04
CA ASP A 158 16.74 4.61 7.11
C ASP A 158 16.14 4.37 8.51
N GLY A 159 15.58 3.17 8.72
CA GLY A 159 14.87 2.78 9.95
C GLY A 159 13.51 3.46 10.17
N LYS A 160 13.09 4.38 9.30
CA LYS A 160 11.83 5.11 9.42
C LYS A 160 10.76 4.49 8.53
N LEU A 161 9.58 4.27 9.07
CA LEU A 161 8.44 3.80 8.29
C LEU A 161 8.05 4.86 7.25
N VAL A 162 7.94 4.46 5.99
CA VAL A 162 7.64 5.37 4.86
C VAL A 162 6.42 4.94 4.05
N SER A 163 6.04 3.67 4.06
CA SER A 163 4.87 3.21 3.32
C SER A 163 4.25 1.95 3.93
N PHE A 164 2.94 1.81 3.78
CA PHE A 164 2.17 0.61 4.06
C PHE A 164 1.66 0.00 2.75
N VAL A 165 1.75 -1.32 2.65
CA VAL A 165 1.16 -2.12 1.58
C VAL A 165 0.16 -3.07 2.21
N ASP A 166 -1.02 -3.16 1.61
CA ASP A 166 -2.12 -3.99 2.04
C ASP A 166 -2.53 -4.85 0.86
N ALA A 167 -2.41 -6.17 1.02
CA ALA A 167 -2.70 -7.16 0.00
C ALA A 167 -3.78 -8.11 0.53
N ASP A 168 -5.03 -7.71 0.31
CA ASP A 168 -6.23 -8.47 0.68
C ASP A 168 -7.02 -8.81 -0.58
N VAL A 169 -7.08 -10.10 -0.94
CA VAL A 169 -7.66 -10.63 -2.20
C VAL A 169 -6.96 -10.14 -3.48
N ARG A 170 -6.32 -8.97 -3.45
CA ARG A 170 -5.61 -8.30 -4.54
C ARG A 170 -4.22 -7.89 -4.09
N SER A 171 -3.30 -7.77 -5.03
CA SER A 171 -1.97 -7.27 -4.76
C SER A 171 -1.99 -5.80 -4.36
N GLY A 172 -1.17 -5.46 -3.36
CA GLY A 172 -0.86 -4.09 -2.99
C GLY A 172 0.53 -3.69 -3.49
N ALA A 173 0.80 -2.39 -3.57
CA ALA A 173 2.14 -1.91 -3.90
C ALA A 173 2.57 -0.67 -3.11
N ALA A 174 3.87 -0.46 -3.03
CA ALA A 174 4.52 0.76 -2.59
C ALA A 174 5.60 1.17 -3.59
N VAL A 175 5.77 2.48 -3.77
CA VAL A 175 6.90 3.06 -4.51
C VAL A 175 7.65 3.99 -3.56
N VAL A 176 8.90 3.66 -3.25
CA VAL A 176 9.75 4.41 -2.32
C VAL A 176 11.04 4.81 -3.03
N GLY A 177 11.12 6.08 -3.42
CA GLY A 177 12.19 6.57 -4.29
C GLY A 177 12.06 5.99 -5.70
N ASN A 178 13.11 5.32 -6.19
CA ASN A 178 13.10 4.64 -7.49
C ASN A 178 12.82 3.13 -7.40
N ARG A 179 12.43 2.63 -6.21
CA ARG A 179 12.12 1.21 -6.00
C ARG A 179 10.63 1.00 -5.84
N THR A 180 10.13 -0.03 -6.51
CA THR A 180 8.78 -0.54 -6.37
C THR A 180 8.82 -1.85 -5.58
N LEU A 181 7.83 -2.02 -4.70
CA LEU A 181 7.50 -3.26 -4.02
C LEU A 181 6.05 -3.60 -4.33
N VAL A 182 5.79 -4.81 -4.80
CA VAL A 182 4.45 -5.40 -4.87
C VAL A 182 4.38 -6.53 -3.87
N LEU A 183 3.28 -6.60 -3.13
CA LEU A 183 2.92 -7.71 -2.24
C LEU A 183 1.64 -8.32 -2.79
N ASP A 184 1.64 -9.62 -3.09
CA ASP A 184 0.43 -10.32 -3.48
C ASP A 184 -0.34 -10.88 -2.27
N SER A 185 -1.55 -11.37 -2.51
CA SER A 185 -2.43 -11.94 -1.47
C SER A 185 -1.93 -13.27 -0.90
N ALA A 186 -1.01 -13.97 -1.59
CA ALA A 186 -0.32 -15.15 -1.07
C ALA A 186 0.88 -14.79 -0.18
N GLY A 187 1.24 -13.50 -0.13
CA GLY A 187 2.34 -12.98 0.65
C GLY A 187 3.68 -13.05 -0.06
N HIS A 188 3.71 -13.31 -1.38
CA HIS A 188 4.93 -13.16 -2.20
C HIS A 188 5.18 -11.70 -2.51
N THR A 189 6.45 -11.39 -2.69
CA THR A 189 6.92 -10.03 -2.96
C THR A 189 7.67 -9.99 -4.28
N LEU A 190 7.46 -8.90 -5.01
CA LEU A 190 8.25 -8.56 -6.19
C LEU A 190 8.82 -7.17 -5.98
N THR A 191 10.11 -7.02 -6.27
CA THR A 191 10.78 -5.73 -6.16
C THR A 191 11.66 -5.45 -7.36
N TRP A 192 11.68 -4.19 -7.78
CA TRP A 192 12.51 -3.72 -8.87
C TRP A 192 12.74 -2.22 -8.80
N THR A 193 13.70 -1.75 -9.59
CA THR A 193 13.97 -0.33 -9.79
C THR A 193 13.56 0.11 -11.19
N GLY A 194 13.19 1.38 -11.34
CA GLY A 194 12.78 1.95 -12.62
C GLY A 194 11.37 2.51 -12.56
N VAL A 195 11.30 3.80 -12.24
CA VAL A 195 10.04 4.53 -12.07
C VAL A 195 10.08 5.76 -12.96
N ALA A 196 9.06 5.94 -13.80
CA ALA A 196 8.83 7.23 -14.43
C ALA A 196 8.39 8.20 -13.34
N GLY A 197 9.18 9.27 -13.15
CA GLY A 197 9.14 10.17 -12.01
C GLY A 197 7.77 10.82 -11.72
N PRO A 198 7.66 11.56 -10.60
CA PRO A 198 6.39 12.13 -10.19
C PRO A 198 5.88 13.09 -11.26
N ASN A 199 4.56 13.16 -11.44
CA ASN A 199 3.94 13.89 -12.54
C ASN A 199 4.29 13.38 -13.95
N ALA A 200 4.33 12.05 -14.12
CA ALA A 200 4.48 11.45 -15.45
C ALA A 200 3.50 12.07 -16.46
N ARG A 201 4.01 12.35 -17.67
CA ARG A 201 3.27 12.97 -18.77
C ARG A 201 2.12 12.07 -19.19
N GLN A 202 0.94 12.63 -19.44
CA GLN A 202 -0.16 11.85 -20.00
C GLN A 202 0.21 11.37 -21.41
N GLY A 203 -0.23 10.16 -21.76
CA GLY A 203 0.07 9.51 -23.03
C GLY A 203 0.49 8.06 -22.87
N ARG A 204 1.20 7.54 -23.85
CA ARG A 204 1.59 6.13 -23.95
C ARG A 204 3.02 5.93 -23.47
N TYR A 205 3.22 4.84 -22.74
CA TYR A 205 4.51 4.39 -22.24
C TYR A 205 4.80 2.99 -22.74
N ARG A 206 6.06 2.70 -23.06
CA ARG A 206 6.55 1.36 -23.38
C ARG A 206 7.29 0.75 -22.19
N LEU A 207 6.96 -0.48 -21.85
CA LEU A 207 7.63 -1.29 -20.83
C LEU A 207 8.80 -2.08 -21.43
N ALA A 208 9.59 -2.72 -20.56
CA ALA A 208 10.82 -3.43 -20.96
C ALA A 208 10.59 -4.61 -21.92
N ASN A 209 9.41 -5.22 -21.90
CA ASN A 209 9.00 -6.30 -22.79
C ASN A 209 8.24 -5.82 -24.04
N GLY A 210 8.05 -4.50 -24.22
CA GLY A 210 7.31 -3.93 -25.35
C GLY A 210 5.84 -3.64 -25.08
N ASP A 211 5.29 -4.12 -23.96
CA ASP A 211 3.92 -3.80 -23.55
C ASP A 211 3.72 -2.31 -23.35
N LYS A 212 2.47 -1.87 -23.47
CA LYS A 212 2.12 -0.45 -23.46
C LYS A 212 1.24 -0.12 -22.27
N VAL A 213 1.50 1.05 -21.67
CA VAL A 213 0.63 1.63 -20.66
C VAL A 213 0.16 2.99 -21.13
N LYS A 214 -1.15 3.18 -21.22
CA LYS A 214 -1.74 4.51 -21.41
C LYS A 214 -1.98 5.15 -20.06
N LEU A 215 -1.32 6.28 -19.81
CA LEU A 215 -1.48 7.10 -18.62
C LEU A 215 -2.40 8.27 -18.92
N VAL A 216 -3.47 8.42 -18.13
CA VAL A 216 -4.47 9.48 -18.25
C VAL A 216 -4.69 10.17 -16.91
N ARG A 217 -5.38 11.33 -16.93
CA ARG A 217 -5.97 11.93 -15.73
C ARG A 217 -7.47 12.11 -15.92
N ASP A 218 -8.25 11.86 -14.87
CA ASP A 218 -9.67 12.20 -14.86
C ASP A 218 -9.90 13.70 -14.63
N LYS A 219 -11.18 14.12 -14.64
CA LYS A 219 -11.60 15.49 -14.32
C LYS A 219 -11.16 15.98 -12.93
N ASN A 220 -10.92 15.06 -12.00
CA ASN A 220 -10.46 15.36 -10.65
C ASN A 220 -8.92 15.33 -10.53
N LYS A 221 -8.20 15.26 -11.66
CA LYS A 221 -6.74 15.18 -11.76
C LYS A 221 -6.17 13.88 -11.13
N VAL A 222 -6.98 12.86 -10.97
CA VAL A 222 -6.57 11.53 -10.51
C VAL A 222 -5.94 10.78 -11.67
N TYR A 223 -4.76 10.21 -11.43
CA TYR A 223 -4.08 9.40 -12.42
C TYR A 223 -4.79 8.06 -12.65
N GLY A 224 -4.88 7.65 -13.91
CA GLY A 224 -5.32 6.33 -14.31
C GLY A 224 -4.38 5.68 -15.32
N ALA A 225 -4.26 4.36 -15.26
CA ALA A 225 -3.45 3.56 -16.17
C ALA A 225 -4.31 2.49 -16.85
N GLN A 226 -4.04 2.29 -18.13
CA GLN A 226 -4.58 1.19 -18.93
C GLN A 226 -3.42 0.39 -19.52
N LEU A 227 -3.38 -0.91 -19.22
CA LEU A 227 -2.33 -1.82 -19.70
C LEU A 227 -2.80 -2.49 -21.00
N THR A 228 -1.92 -2.54 -22.00
CA THR A 228 -2.11 -3.30 -23.25
C THR A 228 -0.93 -4.26 -23.41
N THR A 229 -1.22 -5.56 -23.48
CA THR A 229 -0.26 -6.65 -23.65
C THR A 229 -0.61 -7.48 -24.89
N GLY A 230 0.13 -8.56 -25.12
CA GLY A 230 -0.22 -9.58 -26.12
C GLY A 230 -1.58 -10.27 -25.86
N HIS A 231 -2.09 -10.22 -24.62
CA HIS A 231 -3.38 -10.80 -24.24
C HIS A 231 -4.56 -9.82 -24.38
N GLY A 232 -4.30 -8.59 -24.82
CA GLY A 232 -5.32 -7.58 -25.07
C GLY A 232 -5.16 -6.33 -24.22
N THR A 233 -6.24 -5.55 -24.12
CA THR A 233 -6.26 -4.29 -23.38
C THR A 233 -7.12 -4.43 -22.12
N PHE A 234 -6.50 -4.17 -20.98
CA PHE A 234 -7.12 -4.27 -19.67
C PHE A 234 -8.00 -3.04 -19.39
N PRO A 235 -8.96 -3.14 -18.46
CA PRO A 235 -9.74 -1.98 -18.02
C PRO A 235 -8.86 -0.86 -17.45
N LEU A 236 -9.29 0.39 -17.66
CA LEU A 236 -8.66 1.56 -17.06
C LEU A 236 -8.84 1.55 -15.53
N ALA A 237 -7.74 1.58 -14.79
CA ALA A 237 -7.74 1.67 -13.33
C ALA A 237 -7.20 3.01 -12.84
N TYR A 238 -7.91 3.65 -11.90
CA TYR A 238 -7.52 4.92 -11.31
C TYR A 238 -6.87 4.73 -9.94
N ALA A 239 -5.85 5.54 -9.66
CA ALA A 239 -5.11 5.56 -8.39
C ALA A 239 -5.48 6.81 -7.56
N PRO A 240 -6.68 6.90 -6.96
CA PRO A 240 -7.09 8.10 -6.21
C PRO A 240 -6.29 8.34 -4.94
N ALA A 241 -5.76 7.27 -4.32
CA ALA A 241 -4.99 7.39 -3.08
C ALA A 241 -4.06 6.21 -2.80
N ARG A 242 -4.44 4.98 -3.21
CA ARG A 242 -3.58 3.80 -3.15
C ARG A 242 -2.92 3.58 -4.51
N PRO A 243 -1.68 3.05 -4.56
CA PRO A 243 -1.15 2.52 -5.79
C PRO A 243 -2.07 1.45 -6.35
N VAL A 244 -2.33 1.49 -7.65
CA VAL A 244 -3.02 0.41 -8.36
C VAL A 244 -1.99 -0.52 -8.97
N VAL A 245 -2.29 -1.81 -8.89
CA VAL A 245 -1.52 -2.87 -9.53
C VAL A 245 -2.35 -3.42 -10.68
N LEU A 246 -1.86 -3.26 -11.91
CA LEU A 246 -2.37 -3.95 -13.08
C LEU A 246 -1.46 -5.14 -13.34
N GLN A 247 -2.02 -6.31 -13.60
CA GLN A 247 -1.24 -7.52 -13.78
C GLN A 247 -1.81 -8.34 -14.93
N ASP A 248 -0.88 -8.80 -15.75
CA ASP A 248 -1.00 -9.87 -16.73
C ASP A 248 0.02 -10.96 -16.38
N ASP A 249 0.00 -12.11 -17.06
CA ASP A 249 0.87 -13.25 -16.73
C ASP A 249 2.37 -12.90 -16.76
N ASN A 250 2.77 -12.01 -17.68
CA ASN A 250 4.16 -11.63 -17.90
C ASN A 250 4.50 -10.19 -17.50
N THR A 251 3.52 -9.42 -17.00
CA THR A 251 3.66 -7.98 -16.80
C THR A 251 2.93 -7.49 -15.57
N ILE A 252 3.60 -6.68 -14.76
CA ILE A 252 2.98 -5.96 -13.64
C ILE A 252 3.24 -4.47 -13.82
N VAL A 253 2.21 -3.66 -13.62
CA VAL A 253 2.30 -2.20 -13.64
C VAL A 253 1.80 -1.66 -12.31
N VAL A 254 2.60 -0.77 -11.73
CA VAL A 254 2.23 -0.02 -10.53
C VAL A 254 2.07 1.45 -10.92
N LEU A 255 0.89 2.00 -10.63
CA LEU A 255 0.61 3.43 -10.76
C LEU A 255 0.22 3.98 -9.38
N THR A 256 0.94 4.99 -8.92
CA THR A 256 0.64 5.70 -7.67
C THR A 256 -0.25 6.92 -7.90
N GLY A 257 -0.88 7.44 -6.84
CA GLY A 257 -1.77 8.60 -6.97
C GLY A 257 -1.12 9.93 -7.34
N ASN A 258 0.21 10.05 -7.21
CA ASN A 258 0.97 11.22 -7.70
C ASN A 258 1.55 10.98 -9.12
N GLY A 259 1.18 9.88 -9.78
CA GLY A 259 1.57 9.59 -11.15
C GLY A 259 2.93 8.93 -11.32
N LEU A 260 3.56 8.42 -10.26
CA LEU A 260 4.70 7.52 -10.43
C LEU A 260 4.21 6.26 -11.12
N LEU A 261 4.81 5.95 -12.27
CA LEU A 261 4.50 4.78 -13.08
C LEU A 261 5.73 3.86 -13.12
N SER A 262 5.54 2.60 -12.77
CA SER A 262 6.59 1.58 -12.80
C SER A 262 6.06 0.30 -13.42
N GLY A 263 6.92 -0.41 -14.14
CA GLY A 263 6.58 -1.67 -14.79
C GLY A 263 7.61 -2.74 -14.50
N TYR A 264 7.12 -3.95 -14.26
CA TYR A 264 7.90 -5.17 -14.12
C TYR A 264 7.54 -6.12 -15.27
N ALA A 265 8.54 -6.63 -15.97
CA ALA A 265 8.36 -7.64 -17.00
C ALA A 265 9.14 -8.91 -16.63
N TYR A 266 8.45 -10.05 -16.52
CA TYR A 266 9.10 -11.32 -16.16
C TYR A 266 10.14 -11.72 -17.21
N GLY A 267 11.28 -12.25 -16.74
CA GLY A 267 12.38 -12.69 -17.59
C GLY A 267 13.13 -11.56 -18.32
N ARG A 268 12.89 -10.29 -17.97
CA ARG A 268 13.57 -9.13 -18.59
C ARG A 268 14.36 -8.33 -17.58
N THR A 269 15.39 -7.63 -18.06
CA THR A 269 16.04 -6.57 -17.27
C THR A 269 15.07 -5.40 -17.10
N GLN A 270 14.77 -5.05 -15.85
CA GLN A 270 13.82 -3.99 -15.54
C GLN A 270 14.37 -2.63 -15.96
N LYS A 271 13.51 -1.80 -16.54
CA LYS A 271 13.85 -0.46 -17.04
C LYS A 271 12.72 0.51 -16.73
N THR A 272 13.08 1.78 -16.58
CA THR A 272 12.11 2.87 -16.48
C THR A 272 11.19 2.88 -17.72
N PRO A 273 9.86 2.96 -17.55
CA PRO A 273 8.93 3.09 -18.66
C PRO A 273 9.27 4.26 -19.59
N VAL A 274 9.27 4.03 -20.90
CA VAL A 274 9.67 5.02 -21.91
C VAL A 274 8.46 5.71 -22.49
N TYR A 275 8.41 7.05 -22.41
CA TYR A 275 7.31 7.84 -22.98
C TYR A 275 7.34 7.81 -24.52
N LEU A 276 6.18 7.56 -25.13
CA LEU A 276 6.00 7.45 -26.58
C LEU A 276 5.22 8.62 -27.19
N GLY A 277 4.72 9.55 -26.38
CA GLY A 277 3.80 10.60 -26.82
C GLY A 277 2.34 10.32 -26.45
N ALA A 278 1.46 11.30 -26.71
CA ALA A 278 0.01 11.16 -26.51
C ALA A 278 -0.58 10.07 -27.43
#